data_AF-A0A7W0H426-F1
#
_entry.id   AF-A0A7W0H426-F1
#
_cell.length_a   1.000
_cell.length_b   1.000
_cell.length_c   1.000
_cell.angle_alpha   90.00
_cell.angle_beta   90.00
_cell.angle_gamma   90.00
#
_symmetry.space_group_name_H-M   'P 1'
#
loop_
_entity.id
_entity.type
_entity.pdbx_description
1 polymer ?
#
loop_
_entity_poly.entity_id
_entity_poly.type
_entity_poly.pdbx_seq_one_letter_code
_entity_poly.pdbx_strand_id
1 'polypeptide(L)'
;MDFGTVLIAVAVVAVVVAVASYWGTGRIYSGLGREGGLEMTREPPAAASGPEVQEEIRQMLEAKSRRRQARGEPELDVESELAELTRASAASDPALREEVRQLVIARNERRIRQGKEPLEVEAEIERQLRAVGGDEPPPRV
;
A
#
# COMPACT_ATOMS: atom_id res chain seq x y z
N MET A 1 26.91 -6.42 -62.41
CA MET A 1 27.32 -6.31 -60.99
C MET A 1 28.35 -7.40 -60.76
N ASP A 2 29.57 -7.02 -60.40
CA ASP A 2 30.61 -8.00 -60.13
C ASP A 2 30.34 -8.71 -58.80
N PHE A 3 30.72 -9.99 -58.71
CA PHE A 3 30.53 -10.82 -57.52
C PHE A 3 31.07 -10.15 -56.25
N GLY A 4 32.20 -9.44 -56.35
CA GLY A 4 32.78 -8.67 -55.25
C GLY A 4 31.87 -7.54 -54.75
N THR A 5 31.17 -6.84 -55.66
CA THR A 5 30.21 -5.80 -55.29
C THR A 5 29.02 -6.38 -54.54
N VAL A 6 28.52 -7.55 -54.96
CA VAL A 6 27.41 -8.24 -54.28
C VAL A 6 27.82 -8.66 -52.87
N LEU A 7 29.04 -9.20 -52.71
CA LEU A 7 29.54 -9.68 -51.43
C LEU A 7 29.73 -8.51 -50.44
N ILE A 8 30.28 -7.38 -50.90
CA ILE A 8 30.42 -6.16 -50.09
C ILE A 8 29.04 -5.62 -49.70
N ALA A 9 28.08 -5.56 -50.63
CA ALA A 9 26.74 -5.08 -50.34
C ALA A 9 26.03 -5.93 -49.27
N VAL A 10 26.11 -7.26 -49.38
CA VAL A 10 25.52 -8.19 -48.39
C VAL A 10 26.20 -8.04 -47.02
N ALA A 11 27.54 -7.92 -46.99
CA ALA A 11 28.28 -7.75 -45.74
C ALA A 11 27.88 -6.46 -45.02
N VAL A 12 27.75 -5.34 -45.74
CA VAL A 12 27.31 -4.06 -45.17
C VAL A 12 25.88 -4.16 -44.63
N VAL A 13 24.96 -4.78 -45.36
CA VAL A 13 23.58 -4.99 -44.89
C VAL A 13 23.54 -5.86 -43.64
N ALA A 14 24.32 -6.93 -43.57
CA ALA A 14 24.39 -7.80 -42.40
C ALA A 14 24.88 -7.06 -41.15
N VAL A 15 25.89 -6.20 -41.29
CA VAL A 15 26.39 -5.35 -40.19
C VAL A 15 25.31 -4.38 -39.71
N VAL A 16 24.59 -3.73 -40.64
CA VAL A 16 23.48 -2.81 -40.28
C VAL A 16 22.37 -3.55 -39.54
N VAL A 17 21.99 -4.74 -40.01
CA VAL A 17 20.98 -5.58 -39.33
C VAL A 17 21.45 -5.97 -37.93
N ALA A 18 22.70 -6.39 -37.76
CA ALA A 18 23.24 -6.77 -36.46
C ALA A 18 23.23 -5.61 -35.45
N VAL A 19 23.60 -4.40 -35.87
CA VAL A 19 23.55 -3.19 -35.03
C VAL A 19 22.11 -2.84 -34.66
N ALA A 20 21.18 -2.90 -35.61
CA ALA A 20 19.77 -2.64 -35.36
C ALA A 20 19.16 -3.67 -34.38
N SER A 21 19.51 -4.94 -34.51
CA SER A 21 19.08 -6.00 -33.60
C SER A 21 19.58 -5.77 -32.17
N TYR A 22 20.81 -5.28 -31.99
CA TYR A 22 21.37 -5.01 -30.67
C TYR A 22 20.59 -3.94 -29.88
N TRP A 23 20.00 -2.95 -30.54
CA TRP A 23 19.14 -1.95 -29.90
C TRP A 23 17.71 -2.46 -29.60
N GLY A 24 17.24 -3.49 -30.28
CA GLY A 24 15.89 -4.06 -30.06
C GLY A 24 15.79 -4.96 -28.83
N THR A 25 16.88 -5.65 -28.45
CA THR A 25 16.85 -6.69 -27.41
C THR A 25 16.51 -6.16 -26.02
N GLY A 26 16.83 -4.90 -25.71
CA GLY A 26 16.47 -4.27 -24.44
C GLY A 26 14.95 -4.19 -24.19
N ARG A 27 14.13 -4.19 -25.25
CA ARG A 27 12.66 -4.14 -25.17
C ARG A 27 12.03 -5.52 -24.95
N ILE A 28 12.75 -6.60 -25.27
CA ILE A 28 12.26 -7.97 -25.08
C ILE A 28 12.37 -8.37 -23.61
N TYR A 29 13.42 -7.92 -22.92
CA TYR A 29 13.56 -8.15 -21.47
C TYR A 29 12.59 -7.35 -20.61
N SER A 30 12.13 -6.17 -21.07
CA SER A 30 11.14 -5.37 -20.32
C SER A 30 9.71 -5.93 -20.40
N GLY A 31 9.42 -6.83 -21.35
CA GLY A 31 8.09 -7.45 -21.48
C GLY A 31 7.86 -8.67 -20.58
N LEU A 32 8.93 -9.39 -20.19
CA LEU A 32 8.83 -10.63 -19.41
C LEU A 32 8.24 -10.45 -18.01
N GLY A 33 8.23 -9.22 -17.46
CA GLY A 33 7.55 -8.91 -16.20
C GLY A 33 6.08 -8.51 -16.34
N ARG A 34 5.63 -8.10 -17.54
CA ARG A 34 4.31 -7.47 -17.74
C ARG A 34 3.25 -8.43 -18.30
N GLU A 35 3.67 -9.50 -18.99
CA GLU A 35 2.74 -10.49 -19.58
C GLU A 35 2.75 -11.86 -18.89
N GLY A 36 3.69 -12.09 -17.95
CA GLY A 36 3.93 -13.42 -17.36
C GLY A 36 3.10 -13.78 -16.12
N GLY A 37 2.24 -12.90 -15.60
CA GLY A 37 1.46 -13.17 -14.39
C GLY A 37 2.29 -13.42 -13.12
N LEU A 38 3.59 -13.10 -13.17
CA LEU A 38 4.53 -13.20 -12.05
C LEU A 38 4.66 -11.86 -11.29
N GLU A 39 3.84 -10.86 -11.62
CA GLU A 39 3.55 -9.84 -10.63
C GLU A 39 2.93 -10.57 -9.44
N MET A 40 3.73 -10.70 -8.39
CA MET A 40 3.22 -10.92 -7.06
C MET A 40 2.42 -9.65 -6.75
N THR A 41 1.18 -9.56 -7.27
CA THR A 41 0.14 -8.77 -6.66
C THR A 41 0.07 -9.33 -5.26
N ARG A 42 0.82 -8.69 -4.37
CA ARG A 42 0.58 -8.78 -2.96
C ARG A 42 -0.82 -8.22 -2.86
N GLU A 43 -1.80 -9.12 -2.81
CA GLU A 43 -3.14 -8.77 -2.41
C GLU A 43 -2.93 -7.92 -1.16
N PRO A 44 -3.29 -6.63 -1.19
CA PRO A 44 -3.12 -5.79 -0.02
C PRO A 44 -3.81 -6.58 1.09
N PRO A 45 -3.11 -6.91 2.19
CA PRO A 45 -3.72 -7.68 3.25
C PRO A 45 -5.05 -7.01 3.55
N ALA A 46 -6.15 -7.77 3.42
CA ALA A 46 -7.49 -7.26 3.66
C ALA A 46 -7.41 -6.41 4.92
N ALA A 47 -7.73 -5.11 4.78
CA ALA A 47 -7.32 -4.03 5.67
C ALA A 47 -6.94 -4.53 7.08
N ALA A 48 -5.68 -4.33 7.46
CA ALA A 48 -5.02 -4.85 8.67
C ALA A 48 -5.59 -4.29 10.00
N SER A 49 -6.91 -4.18 10.09
CA SER A 49 -7.69 -3.57 11.15
C SER A 49 -9.08 -4.21 11.28
N GLY A 50 -9.36 -5.31 10.55
CA GLY A 50 -10.61 -6.06 10.68
C GLY A 50 -10.80 -6.68 12.07
N PRO A 51 -12.05 -6.98 12.45
CA PRO A 51 -12.37 -7.56 13.77
C PRO A 51 -11.64 -8.90 14.03
N GLU A 52 -11.37 -9.66 12.97
CA GLU A 52 -10.62 -10.92 13.04
C GLU A 52 -9.15 -10.70 13.46
N VAL A 53 -8.51 -9.67 12.90
CA VAL A 53 -7.13 -9.28 13.26
C VAL A 53 -7.07 -8.78 14.69
N GLN A 54 -8.06 -8.01 15.13
CA GLN A 54 -8.13 -7.54 16.52
C GLN A 54 -8.28 -8.70 17.51
N GLU A 55 -9.10 -9.70 17.17
CA GLU A 55 -9.29 -10.88 18.00
C GLU A 55 -8.02 -11.75 18.06
N GLU A 56 -7.27 -11.85 16.96
CA GLU A 56 -5.96 -12.52 16.94
C GLU A 56 -4.94 -11.78 17.83
N ILE A 57 -4.87 -10.44 17.73
CA ILE A 57 -4.00 -9.62 18.58
C ILE A 57 -4.40 -9.78 20.06
N ARG A 58 -5.70 -9.78 20.38
CA ARG A 58 -6.21 -10.03 21.75
C ARG A 58 -5.72 -11.37 22.28
N GLN A 59 -5.89 -12.45 21.51
CA GLN A 59 -5.43 -13.79 21.91
C GLN A 59 -3.91 -13.82 22.17
N MET A 60 -3.13 -13.12 21.34
CA MET A 60 -1.68 -13.00 21.52
C MET A 60 -1.32 -12.22 22.80
N LEU A 61 -2.01 -11.12 23.08
CA LEU A 61 -1.83 -10.30 24.28
C LEU A 61 -2.23 -11.05 25.56
N GLU A 62 -3.32 -11.82 25.54
CA GLU A 62 -3.71 -12.69 26.64
C GLU A 62 -2.65 -13.76 26.92
N ALA A 63 -2.16 -14.42 25.86
CA ALA A 63 -1.08 -15.39 26.00
C ALA A 63 0.20 -14.75 26.57
N LYS A 64 0.53 -13.52 26.15
CA LYS A 64 1.64 -12.73 26.70
C LYS A 64 1.43 -12.41 28.17
N SER A 65 0.21 -12.00 28.56
CA SER A 65 -0.16 -11.72 29.95
C SER A 65 0.01 -12.96 30.83
N ARG A 66 -0.49 -14.13 30.40
CA ARG A 66 -0.32 -15.41 31.13
C ARG A 66 1.15 -15.76 31.33
N ARG A 67 1.99 -15.56 30.31
CA ARG A 67 3.45 -15.78 30.39
C ARG A 67 4.14 -14.78 31.33
N ARG A 68 3.65 -13.55 31.44
CA ARG A 68 4.13 -12.56 32.42
C ARG A 68 3.79 -12.98 33.85
N GLN A 69 2.53 -13.32 34.08
CA GLN A 69 2.06 -13.75 35.40
C GLN A 69 2.82 -15.00 35.89
N ALA A 70 3.08 -15.96 35.01
CA ALA A 70 3.89 -17.14 35.33
C ALA A 70 5.35 -16.81 35.73
N ARG A 71 5.88 -15.66 35.28
CA ARG A 71 7.20 -15.14 35.66
C ARG A 71 7.17 -14.23 36.90
N GLY A 72 6.00 -14.04 37.51
CA GLY A 72 5.82 -13.12 38.64
C GLY A 72 5.76 -11.64 38.24
N GLU A 73 5.62 -11.35 36.95
CA GLU A 73 5.41 -9.98 36.45
C GLU A 73 3.94 -9.56 36.59
N PRO A 74 3.64 -8.25 36.66
CA PRO A 74 2.27 -7.76 36.72
C PRO A 74 1.46 -8.16 35.47
N GLU A 75 0.14 -8.31 35.68
CA GLU A 75 -0.82 -8.58 34.61
C GLU A 75 -0.82 -7.46 33.57
N LEU A 76 -0.87 -7.84 32.29
CA LEU A 76 -0.96 -6.91 31.18
C LEU A 76 -2.43 -6.54 30.94
N ASP A 77 -2.74 -5.25 30.86
CA ASP A 77 -4.06 -4.77 30.44
C ASP A 77 -4.22 -4.95 28.93
N VAL A 78 -4.96 -5.98 28.55
CA VAL A 78 -5.08 -6.43 27.16
C VAL A 78 -5.82 -5.41 26.29
N GLU A 79 -6.86 -4.75 26.83
CA GLU A 79 -7.68 -3.85 26.03
C GLU A 79 -6.97 -2.52 25.75
N SER A 80 -6.23 -1.98 26.73
CA SER A 80 -5.45 -0.75 26.48
C SER A 80 -4.30 -0.99 25.50
N GLU A 81 -3.60 -2.13 25.62
CA GLU A 81 -2.52 -2.51 24.69
C GLU A 81 -3.07 -2.79 23.28
N LEU A 82 -4.23 -3.44 23.16
CA LEU A 82 -4.90 -3.68 21.89
C LEU A 82 -5.26 -2.35 21.20
N ALA A 83 -5.83 -1.40 21.96
CA ALA A 83 -6.17 -0.08 21.44
C ALA A 83 -4.91 0.70 21.02
N GLU A 84 -3.83 0.62 21.79
CA GLU A 84 -2.55 1.25 21.44
C GLU A 84 -1.95 0.70 20.15
N LEU A 85 -1.88 -0.63 20.03
CA LEU A 85 -1.33 -1.30 18.85
C LEU A 85 -2.16 -1.02 17.59
N THR A 86 -3.49 -1.06 17.71
CA THR A 86 -4.39 -0.83 16.57
C THR A 86 -4.34 0.64 16.11
N ARG A 87 -4.30 1.58 17.05
CA ARG A 87 -4.18 3.02 16.76
C ARG A 87 -2.84 3.34 16.09
N ALA A 88 -1.74 2.79 16.61
CA ALA A 88 -0.41 3.01 16.04
C ALA A 88 -0.32 2.48 14.60
N SER A 89 -0.95 1.33 14.32
CA SER A 89 -1.05 0.75 12.98
C SER A 89 -1.78 1.68 12.01
N ALA A 90 -2.99 2.14 12.37
CA ALA A 90 -3.80 3.02 11.53
C ALA A 90 -3.11 4.38 11.25
N ALA A 91 -2.45 4.96 12.25
CA ALA A 91 -1.74 6.23 12.09
C ALA A 91 -0.50 6.13 11.19
N SER A 92 0.14 4.96 11.13
CA SER A 92 1.39 4.74 10.40
C SER A 92 1.17 4.27 8.96
N ASP A 93 -0.06 3.96 8.55
CA ASP A 93 -0.36 3.48 7.21
C ASP A 93 -0.47 4.66 6.20
N PRO A 94 0.50 4.81 5.28
CA PRO A 94 0.48 5.90 4.31
C PRO A 94 -0.65 5.76 3.27
N ALA A 95 -1.09 4.54 2.97
CA ALA A 95 -2.17 4.31 2.01
C ALA A 95 -3.51 4.74 2.60
N LEU A 96 -3.78 4.34 3.84
CA LEU A 96 -4.98 4.78 4.57
C LEU A 96 -5.01 6.29 4.75
N ARG A 97 -3.87 6.93 5.06
CA ARG A 97 -3.76 8.39 5.17
C ARG A 97 -4.16 9.09 3.87
N GLU A 98 -3.74 8.56 2.72
CA GLU A 98 -4.09 9.14 1.42
C GLU A 98 -5.58 8.95 1.10
N GLU A 99 -6.16 7.78 1.41
CA GLU A 99 -7.60 7.56 1.24
C GLU A 99 -8.43 8.56 2.06
N VAL A 100 -8.07 8.74 3.34
CA VAL A 100 -8.70 9.72 4.23
C VAL A 100 -8.55 11.14 3.67
N ARG A 101 -7.36 11.51 3.17
CA ARG A 101 -7.14 12.81 2.51
C ARG A 101 -8.10 13.03 1.35
N GLN A 102 -8.25 12.05 0.46
CA GLN A 102 -9.16 12.15 -0.69
C GLN A 102 -10.62 12.32 -0.23
N LEU A 103 -11.03 11.58 0.80
CA LEU A 103 -12.36 11.72 1.39
C LEU A 103 -12.62 13.13 1.95
N VAL A 104 -11.62 13.71 2.63
CA VAL A 104 -11.70 15.07 3.19
C VAL A 104 -11.79 16.12 2.09
N ILE A 105 -10.99 16.00 1.04
CA ILE A 105 -11.04 16.90 -0.12
C ILE A 105 -12.42 16.87 -0.77
N ALA A 106 -12.94 15.67 -1.07
CA ALA A 106 -14.27 15.51 -1.64
C ALA A 106 -15.38 16.09 -0.73
N ARG A 107 -15.22 15.94 0.60
CA ARG A 107 -16.14 16.55 1.58
C ARG A 107 -16.08 18.08 1.53
N ASN A 108 -14.89 18.66 1.42
CA ASN A 108 -14.70 20.10 1.32
C ASN A 108 -15.30 20.67 0.03
N GLU A 109 -15.14 20.01 -1.11
CA GLU A 109 -15.80 20.40 -2.36
C GLU A 109 -17.33 20.46 -2.20
N ARG A 110 -17.90 19.49 -1.48
CA ARG A 110 -19.33 19.50 -1.15
C ARG A 110 -19.71 20.64 -0.19
N ARG A 111 -18.87 20.93 0.81
CA ARG A 111 -19.09 22.06 1.75
C ARG A 111 -19.08 23.40 1.01
N ILE A 112 -18.12 23.61 0.12
CA ILE A 112 -17.99 24.83 -0.68
C ILE A 112 -19.23 25.01 -1.57
N ARG A 113 -19.71 23.96 -2.24
CA ARG A 113 -20.98 24.01 -3.01
C ARG A 113 -22.19 24.33 -2.14
N GLN A 114 -22.16 24.03 -0.86
CA GLN A 114 -23.20 24.35 0.12
C GLN A 114 -23.01 25.72 0.78
N GLY A 115 -22.02 26.52 0.35
CA GLY A 115 -21.70 27.80 0.97
C GLY A 115 -21.11 27.68 2.39
N LYS A 116 -20.60 26.51 2.76
CA LYS A 116 -19.97 26.27 4.06
C LYS A 116 -18.45 26.43 3.94
N GLU A 117 -17.82 26.84 5.03
CA GLU A 117 -16.37 26.88 5.13
C GLU A 117 -15.76 25.47 4.96
N PRO A 118 -14.64 25.36 4.23
CA PRO A 118 -13.88 24.12 4.11
C PRO A 118 -13.20 23.78 5.45
N LEU A 119 -13.05 22.49 5.70
CA LEU A 119 -12.32 21.94 6.84
C LEU A 119 -10.81 22.00 6.55
N GLU A 120 -10.01 22.18 7.60
CA GLU A 120 -8.54 22.06 7.49
C GLU A 120 -8.20 20.58 7.23
N VAL A 121 -7.48 20.32 6.15
CA VAL A 121 -7.33 18.97 5.60
C VAL A 121 -6.47 18.11 6.52
N GLU A 122 -5.37 18.63 7.02
CA GLU A 122 -4.41 17.84 7.78
C GLU A 122 -4.96 17.48 9.17
N ALA A 123 -5.58 18.43 9.87
CA ALA A 123 -6.25 18.22 11.13
C ALA A 123 -7.43 17.25 11.01
N GLU A 124 -8.16 17.30 9.90
CA GLU A 124 -9.26 16.38 9.63
C GLU A 124 -8.75 14.96 9.37
N ILE A 125 -7.62 14.80 8.66
CA ILE A 125 -6.96 13.51 8.46
C ILE A 125 -6.56 12.91 9.81
N GLU A 126 -5.89 13.67 10.66
CA GLU A 126 -5.48 13.19 11.98
C GLU A 126 -6.67 12.80 12.86
N ARG A 127 -7.76 13.58 12.82
CA ARG A 127 -8.97 13.24 13.57
C ARG A 127 -9.60 11.94 13.06
N GLN A 128 -9.71 11.76 11.75
CA GLN A 128 -10.32 10.56 11.17
C GLN A 128 -9.46 9.31 11.38
N LEU A 129 -8.13 9.41 11.26
CA LEU A 129 -7.23 8.30 11.57
C LEU A 129 -7.32 7.86 13.04
N ARG A 130 -7.54 8.81 13.97
CA ARG A 130 -7.79 8.50 15.38
C ARG A 130 -9.11 7.77 15.59
N ALA A 131 -10.17 8.19 14.89
CA ALA A 131 -11.48 7.55 14.97
C ALA A 131 -11.46 6.09 14.45
N VAL A 132 -10.73 5.84 13.35
CA VAL A 132 -10.56 4.49 12.79
C VAL A 132 -9.81 3.56 13.76
N GLY A 133 -8.88 4.11 14.56
CA GLY A 133 -8.13 3.38 15.60
C GLY A 133 -8.93 2.98 16.84
N GLY A 134 -10.25 3.23 16.89
CA GLY A 134 -11.14 2.69 17.93
C GLY A 134 -11.57 3.66 19.04
N ASP A 135 -11.29 4.95 18.94
CA ASP A 135 -11.70 5.92 19.98
C ASP A 135 -13.18 6.40 19.86
N GLU A 136 -13.92 6.06 18.79
CA GLU A 136 -15.28 6.56 18.59
C GLU A 136 -16.22 5.51 17.94
N PRO A 137 -17.39 5.20 18.56
CA PRO A 137 -18.39 4.35 17.92
C PRO A 137 -18.95 5.06 16.68
N PRO A 138 -19.36 4.34 15.62
CA PRO A 138 -19.89 4.96 14.42
C PRO A 138 -21.12 5.83 14.77
N PRO A 139 -21.26 7.03 14.15
CA PRO A 139 -22.41 7.87 14.39
C PRO A 139 -23.68 7.10 13.97
N ARG A 140 -24.60 6.93 14.91
CA ARG A 140 -25.92 6.37 14.62
C ARG A 140 -26.68 7.37 13.74
N VAL A 141 -26.98 6.95 12.52
CA VAL A 141 -27.80 7.68 11.55
C VAL A 141 -29.27 7.56 11.93
#